data_AF-A0A3C0ITC8-F1
#
_entry.id   AF-A0A3C0ITC8-F1
#
_cell.length_a   1.000
_cell.length_b   1.000
_cell.length_c   1.000
_cell.angle_alpha   90.00
_cell.angle_beta   90.00
_cell.angle_gamma   90.00
#
_symmetry.space_group_name_H-M   'P 1'
#
loop_
_entity.id
_entity.type
_entity.pdbx_description
1 polymer ?
#
loop_
_entity_poly.entity_id
_entity_poly.type
_entity_poly.pdbx_seq_one_letter_code
_entity_poly.pdbx_strand_id
1 'polypeptide(L)' 'TNANWKTQQPRFYFYAGGREGNNPEVMVKDMDEMVTVLEKKAQYDIRRVVNPLGQHNEKAWQQEFDDFYRWLSSRW' A
#
# COMPACT_ATOMS: atom_id res chain seq x y z
N THR A 1 22.37 -24.44 5.52
CA THR A 1 22.27 -23.01 5.89
C THR A 1 20.96 -22.81 6.64
N ASN A 2 21.01 -22.56 7.94
CA ASN A 2 19.80 -22.39 8.75
C ASN A 2 19.26 -20.97 8.56
N ALA A 3 18.38 -20.77 7.58
CA ALA A 3 17.62 -19.54 7.48
C ALA A 3 16.71 -19.44 8.71
N ASN A 4 17.02 -18.50 9.60
CA ASN A 4 16.22 -18.22 10.78
C ASN A 4 14.99 -17.42 10.34
N TRP A 5 13.92 -18.12 10.02
CA TRP A 5 12.64 -17.59 9.53
C TRP A 5 11.84 -16.82 10.59
N LYS A 6 12.50 -16.31 11.66
CA LYS A 6 11.86 -15.51 12.73
C LYS A 6 10.83 -14.58 12.09
N THR A 7 9.58 -14.92 12.37
CA THR A 7 8.34 -14.41 11.78
C THR A 7 8.42 -12.92 11.50
N GLN A 8 8.76 -12.55 10.26
CA GLN A 8 8.73 -11.17 9.86
C GLN A 8 7.28 -10.68 9.93
N GLN A 9 7.10 -9.54 10.58
CA GLN A 9 5.83 -8.84 10.64
C GLN A 9 5.28 -8.66 9.21
N PRO A 10 4.08 -9.17 8.88
CA PRO A 10 3.50 -8.94 7.55
C PRO A 10 3.37 -7.44 7.29
N ARG A 11 3.71 -7.05 6.06
CA ARG A 11 3.76 -5.65 5.65
C ARG A 11 2.79 -5.42 4.49
N PHE A 12 2.03 -4.33 4.54
CA PHE A 12 1.07 -3.96 3.51
C PHE A 12 1.39 -2.57 2.98
N TYR A 13 1.48 -2.43 1.66
CA TYR A 13 1.62 -1.14 0.99
C TYR A 13 0.37 -0.89 0.17
N PHE A 14 -0.45 0.05 0.60
CA PHE A 14 -1.66 0.46 -0.07
C PHE A 14 -1.41 1.78 -0.81
N TYR A 15 -1.72 1.78 -2.10
CA TYR A 15 -1.71 2.95 -2.96
C TYR A 15 -3.06 3.07 -3.67
N ALA A 16 -3.62 4.26 -3.69
CA ALA A 16 -4.79 4.58 -4.50
C ALA A 16 -4.66 5.97 -5.14
N GLY A 17 -5.07 6.09 -6.40
CA GLY A 17 -5.26 7.37 -7.07
C GLY A 17 -6.61 8.01 -6.77
N GLY A 18 -6.62 9.32 -6.50
CA GLY A 18 -7.84 10.13 -6.31
C GLY A 18 -8.60 10.45 -7.60
N ARG A 19 -8.19 9.89 -8.75
CA ARG A 19 -8.88 9.94 -10.04
C ARG A 19 -8.97 8.54 -10.68
N GLU A 20 -9.02 7.50 -9.87
CA GLU A 20 -9.23 6.14 -10.37
C GLU A 20 -10.67 5.94 -10.85
N GLY A 21 -10.85 5.90 -12.17
CA GLY A 21 -12.13 5.59 -12.81
C GLY A 21 -13.20 6.68 -12.64
N ASN A 22 -14.47 6.28 -12.81
CA ASN A 22 -15.62 7.20 -12.79
C ASN A 22 -16.03 7.63 -11.37
N ASN A 23 -15.63 6.87 -10.33
CA ASN A 23 -15.96 7.14 -8.93
C ASN A 23 -14.69 7.10 -8.04
N PRO A 24 -13.81 8.10 -8.12
CA PRO A 24 -12.50 8.05 -7.48
C PRO A 24 -12.55 8.05 -5.94
N GLU A 25 -13.59 8.68 -5.39
CA GLU A 25 -13.84 8.72 -3.94
C GLU A 25 -14.12 7.32 -3.36
N VAL A 26 -14.66 6.40 -4.18
CA VAL A 26 -14.97 5.03 -3.75
C VAL A 26 -13.69 4.22 -3.56
N MET A 27 -12.71 4.34 -4.46
CA MET A 27 -11.48 3.54 -4.35
C MET A 27 -10.65 3.90 -3.11
N VAL A 28 -10.51 5.20 -2.82
CA VAL A 28 -9.81 5.66 -1.61
C VAL A 28 -10.57 5.22 -0.35
N LYS A 29 -11.90 5.34 -0.35
CA LYS A 29 -12.73 4.91 0.76
C LYS A 29 -12.62 3.41 1.03
N ASP A 30 -12.72 2.57 0.00
CA ASP A 30 -12.65 1.11 0.14
C ASP A 30 -11.26 0.67 0.63
N MET A 31 -10.20 1.31 0.14
CA MET A 31 -8.83 1.12 0.65
C MET A 31 -8.74 1.48 2.14
N ASP A 32 -9.34 2.59 2.56
CA ASP A 32 -9.34 3.04 3.96
C ASP A 32 -10.10 2.08 4.89
N GLU A 33 -11.21 1.52 4.42
CA GLU A 33 -11.95 0.48 5.13
C GLU A 33 -11.08 -0.77 5.35
N MET A 34 -10.32 -1.19 4.34
CA MET A 34 -9.36 -2.30 4.45
C MET A 34 -8.24 -2.01 5.45
N VAL A 35 -7.62 -0.82 5.36
CA VAL A 35 -6.59 -0.39 6.33
C VAL A 35 -7.16 -0.42 7.74
N THR A 36 -8.35 0.15 7.95
CA THR A 36 -9.04 0.18 9.26
C THR A 36 -9.29 -1.22 9.82
N VAL A 37 -9.66 -2.19 8.97
CA VAL A 37 -9.85 -3.59 9.41
C VAL A 37 -8.52 -4.25 9.79
N LEU A 38 -7.44 -3.96 9.05
CA LEU A 38 -6.12 -4.52 9.32
C LEU A 38 -5.49 -3.94 10.59
N GLU A 39 -5.64 -2.64 10.83
CA GLU A 39 -5.15 -1.95 12.03
C GLU A 39 -5.80 -2.47 13.32
N LYS A 40 -7.01 -3.03 13.24
CA LYS A 40 -7.68 -3.69 14.37
C LYS A 40 -7.12 -5.07 14.70
N LYS A 41 -6.33 -5.67 13.80
CA LYS A 41 -5.74 -7.01 13.96
C LYS A 41 -4.28 -6.88 14.40
N ALA A 42 -3.50 -7.97 14.34
CA ALA A 42 -2.11 -8.06 14.79
C ALA A 42 -1.25 -6.83 14.39
N GLN A 43 -0.09 -6.66 15.03
CA GLN A 43 0.86 -5.62 14.61
C GLN A 43 1.30 -5.90 13.16
N TYR A 44 0.77 -5.17 12.18
CA TYR A 44 1.24 -5.15 10.80
C TYR A 44 2.01 -3.85 10.52
N ASP A 45 2.95 -3.88 9.59
CA ASP A 45 3.58 -2.65 9.07
C ASP A 45 2.78 -2.18 7.86
N ILE A 46 1.94 -1.15 8.05
CA ILE A 46 1.03 -0.66 7.02
C ILE A 46 1.51 0.70 6.52
N ARG A 47 1.69 0.81 5.21
CA ARG A 47 1.92 2.07 4.51
C ARG A 47 0.70 2.37 3.65
N ARG A 48 0.10 3.53 3.85
CA ARG A 48 -1.05 4.04 3.09
C ARG A 48 -0.64 5.28 2.32
N VAL A 49 -0.85 5.30 1.01
CA VAL A 49 -0.54 6.41 0.11
C VAL A 49 -1.76 6.73 -0.76
N VAL A 50 -2.11 8.02 -0.84
CA VAL A 50 -3.14 8.51 -1.75
C VAL A 50 -2.53 9.60 -2.62
N ASN A 51 -2.56 9.41 -3.93
CA ASN A 51 -2.19 10.45 -4.89
C ASN A 51 -3.48 11.11 -5.41
N PRO A 52 -3.82 12.34 -5.01
CA PRO A 52 -5.11 12.97 -5.39
C PRO A 52 -5.25 13.20 -6.90
N LEU A 53 -4.15 13.19 -7.65
CA LEU A 53 -4.15 13.32 -9.12
C LEU A 53 -3.93 11.98 -9.84
N GLY A 54 -3.64 10.91 -9.10
CA GLY A 54 -3.37 9.58 -9.62
C GLY A 54 -4.59 9.01 -10.33
N GLN A 55 -4.38 8.49 -11.53
CA GLN A 55 -5.41 7.86 -12.36
C GLN A 55 -5.23 6.34 -12.34
N HIS A 56 -6.25 5.61 -12.79
CA HIS A 56 -6.17 4.15 -12.95
C HIS A 56 -5.39 3.79 -14.22
N ASN A 57 -4.07 3.97 -14.18
CA ASN A 57 -3.18 3.68 -15.30
C ASN A 57 -1.76 3.30 -14.84
N GLU A 58 -1.04 2.64 -15.75
CA GLU A 58 0.33 2.18 -15.55
C GLU A 58 1.29 3.33 -15.19
N LYS A 59 1.13 4.49 -15.82
CA LYS A 59 1.99 5.64 -15.55
C LYS A 59 1.96 6.07 -14.09
N ALA A 60 0.77 6.13 -13.48
CA ALA A 60 0.61 6.48 -12.07
C ALA A 60 1.25 5.42 -11.17
N TRP A 61 1.07 4.13 -11.49
CA TRP A 61 1.67 3.03 -10.72
C TRP A 61 3.20 2.98 -10.86
N GLN A 62 3.72 3.24 -12.05
CA GLN A 62 5.16 3.31 -12.30
C GLN A 62 5.83 4.42 -11.47
N GLN A 63 5.17 5.57 -11.33
CA GLN A 63 5.67 6.69 -10.51
C GLN A 63 5.76 6.33 -9.02
N GLU A 64 4.80 5.56 -8.50
CA GLU A 64 4.79 5.11 -7.11
C GLU A 64 5.76 3.94 -6.85
N PHE A 65 6.08 3.15 -7.88
CA PHE A 65 6.78 1.87 -7.71
C PHE A 65 8.17 2.00 -7.08
N ASP A 66 8.91 3.09 -7.36
CA ASP A 66 10.22 3.32 -6.74
C ASP A 66 10.10 3.53 -5.22
N ASP A 67 9.10 4.30 -4.77
CA ASP A 67 8.83 4.51 -3.34
C ASP A 67 8.39 3.22 -2.65
N PHE A 68 7.54 2.43 -3.30
CA PHE A 68 7.19 1.09 -2.83
C PHE A 68 8.43 0.21 -2.66
N TYR A 69 9.30 0.15 -3.67
CA TYR A 69 10.49 -0.71 -3.65
C TYR A 69 11.47 -0.29 -2.55
N ARG A 70 11.73 1.01 -2.42
CA ARG A 70 12.57 1.54 -1.32
C ARG A 70 11.99 1.22 0.05
N TRP A 71 10.68 1.35 0.22
CA TRP A 71 9.99 0.98 1.46
C TRP A 71 10.07 -0.53 1.74
N LEU A 72 9.94 -1.36 0.72
CA LEU A 72 10.07 -2.81 0.85
C LEU A 72 11.50 -3.18 1.27
N SER A 73 12.51 -2.54 0.68
CA SER A 73 13.92 -2.78 0.95
C SER A 73 14.45 -2.22 2.26
N SER A 74 13.77 -1.24 2.89
CA SER A 74 14.26 -0.55 4.11
C SER A 74 14.35 -1.41 5.38
N ARG A 75 13.86 -2.66 5.33
CA ARG A 75 13.90 -3.62 6.45
C ARG A 75 14.85 -4.80 6.24
N TRP A 76 15.69 -4.75 5.22
CA TRP A 76 16.78 -5.72 5.01
C TRP A 76 18.07 -5.26 5.66
#